data_AF-A0A090L9R8-F1
#
_entry.id   AF-A0A090L9R8-F1
#
_cell.length_a   1.000
_cell.length_b   1.000
_cell.length_c   1.000
_cell.angle_alpha   90.00
_cell.angle_beta   90.00
_cell.angle_gamma   90.00
#
_symmetry.space_group_name_H-M   'P 1'
#
loop_
_entity.id
_entity.type
_entity.pdbx_description
1 polymer ?
#
loop_
_entity_poly.entity_id
_entity_poly.type
_entity_poly.pdbx_seq_one_letter_code
_entity_poly.pdbx_strand_id
1 'polypeptide(L)'
;MNSTTPIVPQELLDNLETLSVGKVCLIGKELSQDLFRKIPIFLRCFKDNLDKKTYLPPEFDMLLNSCNLILQKIVECRIIIDKKLNQTAEICPETFIKQFTTGKCPTYRKSSTLIEKEQEFNKNRIKLIKLSNALKWIDWQDTVIDPRNLKKPQAPLVVPK
;
A
#
# COMPACT_ATOMS: atom_id res chain seq x y z
N MET A 1 -14.50 14.32 -2.78
CA MET A 1 -14.07 14.65 -1.40
C MET A 1 -12.55 14.67 -1.40
N ASN A 2 -11.95 15.86 -1.38
CA ASN A 2 -10.50 16.01 -1.40
C ASN A 2 -10.00 15.84 0.04
N SER A 3 -9.47 14.67 0.36
CA SER A 3 -8.88 14.42 1.67
C SER A 3 -7.72 15.41 1.90
N THR A 4 -7.85 16.20 2.95
CA THR A 4 -6.82 17.15 3.44
C THR A 4 -5.67 16.42 4.11
N THR A 5 -5.88 15.16 4.51
CA THR A 5 -4.85 14.29 5.07
C THR A 5 -4.10 13.52 3.99
N PRO A 6 -2.81 13.21 4.21
CA PRO A 6 -2.08 12.27 3.37
C PRO A 6 -2.81 10.93 3.26
N ILE A 7 -2.63 10.23 2.14
CA ILE A 7 -3.13 8.86 1.94
C ILE A 7 -2.55 7.87 2.97
N VAL A 8 -1.35 8.14 3.47
CA VAL A 8 -0.66 7.28 4.44
C VAL A 8 -1.13 7.60 5.87
N PRO A 9 -1.51 6.59 6.67
CA PRO A 9 -1.90 6.78 8.07
C PRO A 9 -0.84 7.51 8.89
N GLN A 10 -1.28 8.42 9.76
CA GLN A 10 -0.40 9.28 10.55
C GLN A 10 0.53 8.46 11.46
N GLU A 11 0.05 7.34 12.01
CA GLU A 11 0.84 6.48 12.89
C GLU A 11 2.08 5.90 12.18
N LEU A 12 2.00 5.69 10.86
CA LEU A 12 3.15 5.24 10.07
C LEU A 12 4.13 6.39 9.77
N LEU A 13 3.61 7.61 9.59
CA LEU A 13 4.40 8.81 9.33
C LEU A 13 5.17 9.28 10.57
N ASP A 14 4.64 9.02 11.77
CA ASP A 14 5.29 9.35 13.03
C ASP A 14 6.36 8.32 13.44
N ASN A 15 6.25 7.09 12.93
CA ASN A 15 7.15 5.98 13.29
C ASN A 15 8.08 5.54 12.15
N LEU A 16 8.34 6.40 11.15
CA LEU A 16 9.13 6.06 9.96
C LEU A 16 10.52 5.45 10.28
N GLU A 17 11.19 5.97 11.30
CA GLU A 17 12.52 5.49 11.70
C GLU A 17 12.53 4.02 12.17
N THR A 18 11.41 3.52 12.69
CA THR A 18 11.31 2.13 13.18
C THR A 18 11.07 1.11 12.06
N LEU A 19 10.64 1.58 10.89
CA LEU A 19 10.23 0.73 9.77
C LEU A 19 11.42 0.23 8.96
N SER A 20 11.29 -0.92 8.28
CA SER A 20 12.32 -1.40 7.36
C SER A 20 12.51 -0.44 6.17
N VAL A 21 13.71 -0.41 5.58
CA VAL A 21 14.01 0.43 4.40
C VAL A 21 12.99 0.22 3.29
N GLY A 22 12.65 -1.04 2.97
CA GLY A 22 11.65 -1.35 1.96
C GLY A 22 10.27 -0.74 2.24
N LYS A 23 9.84 -0.73 3.52
CA LYS A 23 8.55 -0.14 3.91
C LYS A 23 8.59 1.39 3.83
N VAL A 24 9.72 2.02 4.19
CA VAL A 24 9.93 3.47 4.02
C VAL A 24 9.92 3.85 2.54
N CYS A 25 10.54 3.06 1.66
CA CYS A 25 10.49 3.28 0.20
C CYS A 25 9.06 3.22 -0.35
N LEU A 26 8.26 2.25 0.11
CA LEU A 26 6.84 2.14 -0.28
C LEU A 26 6.05 3.35 0.18
N ILE A 27 6.23 3.80 1.42
CA ILE A 27 5.57 5.00 1.94
C ILE A 27 5.99 6.23 1.13
N GLY A 28 7.28 6.41 0.84
CA GLY A 28 7.76 7.52 0.01
C GLY A 28 7.14 7.53 -1.39
N LYS A 29 6.94 6.35 -1.99
CA LYS A 29 6.26 6.19 -3.28
C LYS A 29 4.79 6.63 -3.20
N GLU A 30 4.05 6.15 -2.21
CA GLU A 30 2.64 6.52 -2.02
C GLU A 30 2.47 8.02 -1.78
N LEU A 31 3.33 8.62 -0.94
CA LEU A 31 3.35 10.07 -0.70
C LEU A 31 3.66 10.86 -1.98
N SER A 32 4.61 10.39 -2.79
CA SER A 32 4.93 11.03 -4.08
C SER A 32 3.76 10.96 -5.06
N GLN A 33 3.03 9.85 -5.10
CA GLN A 33 1.82 9.72 -5.92
C GLN A 33 0.69 10.62 -5.42
N ASP A 34 0.50 10.72 -4.10
CA ASP A 34 -0.49 11.62 -3.51
C ASP A 34 -0.17 13.08 -3.85
N LEU A 35 1.10 13.49 -3.72
CA LEU A 35 1.55 14.81 -4.13
C LEU A 35 1.28 15.06 -5.63
N PHE A 36 1.59 14.10 -6.49
CA PHE A 36 1.38 14.23 -7.93
C PHE A 36 -0.11 14.40 -8.29
N ARG A 37 -1.02 13.78 -7.53
CA ARG A 37 -2.48 13.98 -7.69
C ARG A 37 -2.93 15.36 -7.20
N LYS A 38 -2.31 15.88 -6.13
CA LYS A 38 -2.67 17.19 -5.54
C LYS A 38 -2.11 18.39 -6.30
N ILE A 39 -0.95 18.27 -6.96
CA ILE A 39 -0.31 19.37 -7.72
C ILE A 39 -1.23 19.99 -8.79
N PRO A 40 -1.91 19.22 -9.68
CA PRO A 40 -2.79 19.81 -10.68
C PRO A 40 -3.98 20.57 -10.07
N ILE A 41 -4.49 20.09 -8.92
CA ILE A 41 -5.56 20.75 -8.16
C ILE A 41 -5.03 22.06 -7.59
N PHE A 42 -3.84 22.03 -6.98
CA PHE A 42 -3.18 23.21 -6.45
C PHE A 42 -2.93 24.26 -7.53
N LEU A 43 -2.36 23.87 -8.68
CA LEU A 43 -2.07 24.79 -9.79
C LEU A 43 -3.33 25.42 -10.36
N ARG A 44 -4.43 24.65 -10.47
CA ARG A 44 -5.74 25.17 -10.89
C ARG A 44 -6.26 26.20 -9.89
N CYS A 45 -6.31 25.84 -8.60
CA CYS A 45 -6.78 26.75 -7.57
C CYS A 45 -5.90 28.00 -7.45
N PHE A 46 -4.58 27.86 -7.63
CA PHE A 46 -3.67 28.99 -7.63
C PHE A 46 -3.95 29.92 -8.80
N LYS A 47 -4.09 29.37 -10.02
CA LYS A 47 -4.43 30.14 -11.23
C LYS A 47 -5.73 30.92 -11.07
N ASP A 48 -6.77 30.29 -10.53
CA ASP A 48 -8.11 30.89 -10.37
C ASP A 48 -8.15 32.00 -9.30
N ASN A 49 -7.10 32.13 -8.47
CA ASN A 49 -7.01 33.11 -7.39
C ASN A 49 -5.79 34.05 -7.52
N LEU A 50 -5.03 34.00 -8.63
CA LEU A 50 -3.88 34.87 -8.90
C LEU A 50 -4.22 36.37 -8.78
N ASP A 51 -5.43 36.76 -9.18
CA ASP A 51 -5.88 38.15 -9.19
C ASP A 51 -6.56 38.60 -7.89
N LYS A 52 -6.85 37.66 -6.97
CA LYS A 52 -7.53 37.94 -5.70
C LYS A 52 -6.48 38.25 -4.62
N LYS A 53 -6.01 39.50 -4.59
CA LYS A 53 -4.96 39.99 -3.68
C LYS A 53 -5.21 39.80 -2.18
N THR A 54 -6.41 39.43 -1.74
CA THR A 54 -6.78 39.52 -0.31
C THR A 54 -7.56 38.34 0.26
N TYR A 55 -8.01 37.39 -0.57
CA TYR A 55 -8.78 36.24 -0.06
C TYR A 55 -8.41 34.95 -0.79
N LEU A 56 -7.66 34.09 -0.08
CA LEU A 56 -7.50 32.69 -0.43
C LEU A 56 -8.59 31.90 0.30
N PRO A 57 -9.37 31.07 -0.41
CA PRO A 57 -10.33 30.19 0.25
C PRO A 57 -9.61 29.29 1.28
N PRO A 58 -10.21 29.03 2.46
CA PRO A 58 -9.63 28.14 3.47
C PRO A 58 -9.25 26.76 2.92
N GLU A 59 -9.96 26.28 1.90
CA GLU A 59 -9.69 25.01 1.21
C GLU A 59 -8.34 25.03 0.48
N PHE A 60 -7.93 26.18 -0.03
CA PHE A 60 -6.63 26.35 -0.67
C PHE A 60 -5.49 26.33 0.35
N ASP A 61 -5.69 26.97 1.50
CA ASP A 61 -4.73 26.94 2.60
C ASP A 61 -4.55 25.52 3.16
N MET A 62 -5.66 24.79 3.34
CA MET A 62 -5.61 23.37 3.71
C MET A 62 -4.90 22.50 2.66
N LEU A 63 -5.10 22.75 1.37
CA LEU A 63 -4.40 22.04 0.30
C LEU A 63 -2.90 22.34 0.30
N LEU A 64 -2.51 23.61 0.51
CA LEU A 64 -1.11 24.03 0.61
C LEU A 64 -0.42 23.35 1.81
N ASN A 65 -1.06 23.38 2.98
CA ASN A 65 -0.58 22.72 4.19
C ASN A 65 -0.42 21.21 3.99
N SER A 66 -1.39 20.57 3.30
CA SER A 66 -1.31 19.15 2.94
C SER A 66 -0.13 18.83 2.03
N CYS A 67 0.05 19.61 0.95
CA CYS A 67 1.19 19.45 0.04
C CYS A 67 2.54 19.66 0.75
N ASN A 68 2.63 20.66 1.62
CA ASN A 68 3.83 20.94 2.41
C ASN A 68 4.17 19.76 3.34
N LEU A 69 3.19 19.22 4.06
CA LEU A 69 3.38 18.06 4.93
C LEU A 69 3.86 16.83 4.13
N ILE A 70 3.26 16.57 2.97
CA ILE A 70 3.66 15.45 2.11
C ILE A 70 5.11 15.62 1.65
N LEU A 71 5.50 16.82 1.20
CA LEU A 71 6.88 17.12 0.80
C LEU A 71 7.88 16.89 1.94
N GLN A 72 7.57 17.38 3.15
CA GLN A 72 8.40 17.17 4.33
C GLN A 72 8.60 15.67 4.62
N LYS A 73 7.51 14.90 4.59
CA LYS A 73 7.57 13.44 4.84
C LYS A 73 8.30 12.67 3.75
N ILE A 74 8.25 13.10 2.48
CA ILE A 74 9.06 12.52 1.40
C ILE A 74 10.55 12.75 1.66
N VAL A 75 10.94 13.96 2.07
CA VAL A 75 12.34 14.28 2.42
C VAL A 75 12.79 13.45 3.63
N GLU A 76 11.95 13.33 4.66
CA GLU A 76 12.22 12.49 5.82
C GLU A 76 12.44 11.03 5.42
N CYS A 77 11.59 10.47 4.55
CA CYS A 77 11.78 9.12 4.01
C CYS A 77 13.14 8.96 3.33
N ARG A 78 13.54 9.92 2.49
CA ARG A 78 14.85 9.89 1.81
C ARG A 78 16.00 9.88 2.82
N ILE A 79 15.97 10.77 3.81
CA ILE A 79 17.01 10.85 4.83
C ILE A 79 17.13 9.52 5.60
N ILE A 80 16.00 8.91 5.96
CA ILE A 80 15.97 7.62 6.67
C ILE A 80 16.54 6.50 5.79
N ILE A 81 16.18 6.46 4.51
CA ILE A 81 16.71 5.49 3.56
C ILE A 81 18.23 5.64 3.45
N ASP A 82 18.72 6.85 3.19
CA ASP A 82 20.15 7.13 3.05
C ASP A 82 20.91 6.75 4.33
N LYS A 83 20.40 7.15 5.50
CA LYS A 83 20.96 6.79 6.81
C LYS A 83 21.06 5.28 7.01
N LYS A 84 20.01 4.52 6.66
CA LYS A 84 19.98 3.06 6.85
C LYS A 84 20.83 2.30 5.83
N LEU A 85 20.89 2.77 4.58
CA LEU A 85 21.74 2.18 3.54
C LEU A 85 23.22 2.42 3.83
N ASN A 86 23.58 3.60 4.33
CA ASN A 86 24.96 3.90 4.70
C ASN A 86 25.42 3.15 5.97
N GLN A 87 24.49 2.66 6.79
CA GLN A 87 24.78 1.83 7.96
C GLN A 87 24.95 0.35 7.63
N THR A 88 24.39 -0.12 6.49
CA THR A 88 24.64 -1.48 6.03
C THR A 88 26.02 -1.54 5.39
N ALA A 89 26.97 -2.17 6.08
CA ALA A 89 28.28 -2.46 5.52
C ALA A 89 28.11 -3.15 4.16
N GLU A 90 28.72 -2.56 3.13
CA GLU A 90 28.70 -3.08 1.77
C GLU A 90 29.17 -4.54 1.79
N ILE A 91 28.32 -5.46 1.34
CA ILE A 91 28.68 -6.88 1.25
C ILE A 91 29.67 -6.99 0.09
N CYS A 92 30.97 -7.02 0.41
CA CYS A 92 32.04 -7.21 -0.57
C CYS A 92 31.80 -8.55 -1.32
N PRO A 93 31.65 -8.53 -2.66
CA PRO A 93 31.37 -9.72 -3.45
C PRO A 93 32.38 -10.84 -3.24
N GLU A 94 33.66 -10.50 -3.13
CA GLU A 94 34.75 -11.44 -2.90
C GLU A 94 34.65 -12.08 -1.50
N THR A 95 34.20 -11.31 -0.51
CA THR A 95 33.93 -11.79 0.85
C THR A 95 32.72 -12.71 0.88
N PHE A 96 31.66 -12.35 0.16
CA PHE A 96 30.44 -13.16 0.02
C PHE A 96 30.72 -14.51 -0.68
N ILE A 97 31.46 -14.49 -1.79
CA ILE A 97 31.85 -15.70 -2.53
C ILE A 97 32.76 -16.58 -1.66
N LYS A 98 33.73 -16.00 -0.95
CA LYS A 98 34.59 -16.75 0.00
C LYS A 98 33.80 -17.39 1.14
N GLN A 99 32.77 -16.73 1.66
CA GLN A 99 31.88 -17.31 2.67
C GLN A 99 31.07 -18.50 2.13
N PHE A 100 30.67 -18.44 0.85
CA PHE A 100 29.93 -19.51 0.20
C PHE A 100 30.81 -20.73 -0.11
N THR A 101 32.03 -20.51 -0.59
CA THR A 101 32.98 -21.59 -0.95
C THR A 101 33.60 -22.28 0.25
N THR A 102 33.75 -21.59 1.38
CA THR A 102 34.31 -22.18 2.62
C THR A 102 33.32 -23.04 3.40
N GLY A 103 32.07 -23.18 2.94
CA GLY A 103 31.02 -23.92 3.66
C GLY A 103 30.63 -23.30 5.02
N LYS A 104 31.31 -22.22 5.43
CA LYS A 104 30.96 -21.37 6.57
C LYS A 104 29.95 -20.33 6.11
N CYS A 105 28.86 -20.77 5.50
CA CYS A 105 27.69 -19.91 5.45
C CYS A 105 27.26 -19.75 6.93
N PRO A 106 27.24 -18.53 7.50
CA PRO A 106 26.59 -18.36 8.79
C PRO A 106 25.19 -18.91 8.58
N THR A 107 24.85 -19.99 9.29
CA THR A 107 23.48 -20.48 9.30
C THR A 107 22.69 -19.29 9.79
N TYR A 108 21.98 -18.62 8.88
CA TYR A 108 21.13 -17.49 9.21
C TYR A 108 20.04 -18.08 10.10
N ARG A 109 20.31 -18.12 11.41
CA ARG A 109 19.32 -18.41 12.42
C ARG A 109 18.38 -17.24 12.33
N LYS A 110 17.28 -17.42 11.60
CA LYS A 110 16.12 -16.53 11.65
C LYS A 110 15.89 -16.24 13.12
N SER A 111 15.88 -14.96 13.51
CA SER A 111 15.61 -14.60 14.90
C SER A 111 14.26 -15.21 15.31
N SER A 112 14.10 -15.59 16.57
CA SER A 112 12.82 -16.13 17.08
C SER A 112 11.65 -15.23 16.72
N THR A 113 11.85 -13.91 16.80
CA THR A 113 10.90 -12.88 16.38
C THR A 113 10.50 -12.92 14.91
N LEU A 114 11.43 -13.26 14.00
CA LEU A 114 11.13 -13.42 12.57
C LEU A 114 10.35 -14.71 12.31
N ILE A 115 10.68 -15.78 13.02
CA ILE A 115 9.97 -17.07 12.93
C ILE A 115 8.52 -16.89 13.40
N GLU A 116 8.31 -16.20 14.53
CA GLU A 116 6.97 -15.90 15.06
C GLU A 116 6.14 -15.07 14.08
N LYS A 117 6.72 -14.01 13.50
CA LYS A 117 6.03 -13.18 12.49
C LYS A 117 5.71 -13.95 11.21
N GLU A 118 6.59 -14.84 10.76
CA GLU A 118 6.36 -15.70 9.58
C GLU A 118 5.20 -16.68 9.85
N GLN A 119 5.15 -17.25 11.05
CA GLN A 119 4.03 -18.10 11.49
C GLN A 119 2.72 -17.31 11.59
N GLU A 120 2.74 -16.11 12.17
CA GLU A 120 1.57 -15.24 12.25
C GLU A 120 1.06 -14.85 10.86
N PHE A 121 1.96 -14.46 9.96
CA PHE A 121 1.63 -14.18 8.56
C PHE A 121 0.96 -15.37 7.89
N ASN A 122 1.51 -16.59 8.07
CA ASN A 122 0.91 -17.78 7.46
C ASN A 122 -0.47 -18.12 8.08
N LYS A 123 -0.64 -17.94 9.40
CA LYS A 123 -1.95 -18.09 10.07
C LYS A 123 -2.97 -17.11 9.48
N ASN A 124 -2.59 -15.85 9.33
CA ASN A 124 -3.46 -14.80 8.76
C ASN A 124 -3.78 -15.09 7.30
N ARG A 125 -2.80 -15.52 6.49
CA ARG A 125 -3.00 -15.92 5.10
C ARG A 125 -4.00 -17.06 4.98
N ILE A 126 -3.87 -18.11 5.79
CA ILE A 126 -4.81 -19.24 5.80
C ILE A 126 -6.22 -18.77 6.19
N LYS A 127 -6.34 -17.91 7.21
CA LYS A 127 -7.63 -17.34 7.63
C LYS A 127 -8.28 -16.54 6.49
N LEU A 128 -7.51 -15.73 5.78
CA LEU A 128 -7.99 -14.92 4.68
C LEU A 128 -8.47 -15.78 3.49
N ILE A 129 -7.75 -16.86 3.17
CA ILE A 129 -8.15 -17.83 2.16
C ILE A 129 -9.48 -18.50 2.56
N LYS A 130 -9.61 -18.93 3.82
CA LYS A 130 -10.85 -19.54 4.32
C LYS A 130 -12.04 -18.58 4.20
N LEU A 131 -11.87 -17.33 4.60
CA LEU A 131 -12.91 -16.30 4.48
C LEU A 131 -13.27 -16.02 3.01
N SER A 132 -12.27 -15.90 2.13
CA SER A 132 -12.49 -15.71 0.70
C SER A 132 -13.28 -16.87 0.09
N ASN A 133 -12.95 -18.11 0.44
CA ASN A 133 -13.68 -19.28 -0.03
C ASN A 133 -15.11 -19.33 0.51
N ALA A 134 -15.33 -18.97 1.78
CA ALA A 134 -16.66 -18.89 2.36
C ALA A 134 -17.54 -17.84 1.66
N LEU A 135 -16.98 -16.67 1.35
CA LEU A 135 -17.68 -15.62 0.59
C LEU A 135 -18.07 -16.10 -0.82
N LYS A 136 -17.16 -16.76 -1.54
CA LYS A 136 -17.47 -17.36 -2.84
C LYS A 136 -18.56 -18.42 -2.75
N TRP A 137 -18.60 -19.18 -1.65
CA TRP A 137 -19.63 -20.19 -1.43
C TRP A 137 -21.00 -19.54 -1.21
N ILE A 138 -21.08 -18.47 -0.43
CA ILE A 138 -22.31 -17.68 -0.24
C ILE A 138 -22.79 -17.11 -1.58
N ASP A 139 -21.89 -16.48 -2.34
CA ASP A 139 -22.22 -15.92 -3.67
C ASP A 139 -22.74 -16.99 -4.65
N TRP A 140 -22.13 -18.18 -4.63
CA TRP A 140 -22.62 -19.33 -5.38
C TRP A 140 -24.00 -19.79 -4.91
N GLN A 141 -24.24 -19.86 -3.60
CA GLN A 141 -25.55 -20.23 -3.05
C GLN A 141 -26.62 -19.23 -3.48
N ASP A 142 -26.37 -17.94 -3.35
CA ASP A 142 -27.29 -16.88 -3.78
C ASP A 142 -27.60 -17.00 -5.28
N THR A 143 -26.57 -17.29 -6.08
CA THR A 143 -26.73 -17.49 -7.53
C THR A 143 -27.64 -18.68 -7.86
N VAL A 144 -27.52 -19.80 -7.13
CA VAL A 144 -28.29 -21.03 -7.40
C VAL A 144 -29.69 -20.99 -6.79
N ILE A 145 -29.87 -20.30 -5.66
CA ILE A 145 -31.17 -20.18 -4.98
C ILE A 145 -32.06 -19.14 -5.65
N ASP A 146 -31.50 -18.07 -6.25
CA ASP A 146 -32.31 -17.04 -6.90
C ASP A 146 -33.11 -17.64 -8.08
N PRO A 147 -34.45 -17.69 -7.99
CA PRO A 147 -35.29 -18.24 -9.06
C PRO A 147 -35.18 -17.47 -10.38
N ARG A 148 -34.64 -16.24 -10.36
CA ARG A 148 -34.35 -15.46 -11.57
C ARG A 148 -33.21 -16.05 -12.40
N ASN A 149 -32.31 -16.81 -11.77
CA ASN A 149 -31.16 -17.46 -12.41
C ASN A 149 -31.50 -18.87 -12.92
N LEU A 150 -32.69 -19.40 -12.61
CA LEU A 150 -33.15 -20.68 -13.14
C LEU A 150 -33.54 -20.53 -14.61
N LYS A 151 -33.15 -21.51 -15.44
CA LYS A 151 -33.58 -21.56 -16.84
C LYS A 151 -35.10 -21.69 -16.90
N LYS A 152 -35.74 -20.82 -17.70
CA LYS A 152 -37.20 -20.92 -17.95
C LYS A 152 -37.52 -22.32 -18.48
N PRO A 153 -38.63 -22.94 -18.05
CA PRO A 153 -39.05 -24.24 -18.58
C PRO A 153 -39.13 -24.17 -20.10
N GLN A 154 -38.52 -25.15 -20.80
CA GLN A 154 -38.70 -25.28 -22.24
C GLN A 154 -40.20 -25.51 -22.50
N ALA A 155 -40.78 -24.69 -23.39
CA ALA A 155 -42.15 -24.88 -23.84
C ALA A 155 -42.29 -26.32 -24.40
N PRO A 156 -43.42 -27.01 -24.13
CA PRO A 156 -43.60 -28.38 -24.56
C PRO A 156 -43.39 -28.50 -26.06
N LEU A 157 -42.57 -29.49 -26.47
CA LEU A 157 -42.35 -29.85 -27.86
C LEU A 157 -43.72 -30.13 -28.49
N VAL A 158 -44.12 -29.28 -29.43
CA VAL A 158 -45.31 -29.50 -30.24
C VAL A 158 -45.05 -30.74 -31.08
N VAL A 159 -45.65 -31.87 -30.71
CA VAL A 159 -45.62 -33.09 -31.51
C VAL A 159 -46.53 -32.85 -32.73
N PRO A 160 -46.00 -32.88 -33.97
CA PRO A 160 -46.82 -32.75 -35.16
C PRO A 160 -47.77 -33.94 -35.25
N LYS A 161 -49.06 -33.67 -35.50
CA LYS A 161 -50.05 -34.69 -35.87
C LYS A 161 -49.92 -35.06 -37.34
#